data_AF-A0A7C6T2B7-F1
#
_entry.id   AF-A0A7C6T2B7-F1
#
_cell.length_a   1.000
_cell.length_b   1.000
_cell.length_c   1.000
_cell.angle_alpha   90.00
_cell.angle_beta   90.00
_cell.angle_gamma   90.00
#
_symmetry.space_group_name_H-M   'P 1'
#
loop_
_entity.id
_entity.type
_entity.pdbx_description
1 polymer ?
#
loop_
_entity_poly.entity_id
_entity_poly.type
_entity_poly.pdbx_seq_one_letter_code
_entity_poly.pdbx_strand_id
1 'polypeptide(L)'
;MKDKKKRSLGQRVRDTFYPDMIVPSPDAIDYGRLARLGCRIVLLDIDNTLAPHGTREGDAFARRIVAMVQEAGLLPVIASNAKEDR
;
A
#
# COMPACT_ATOMS: atom_id res chain seq x y z
N MET A 1 35.03 -2.86 -8.97
CA MET A 1 33.59 -2.60 -9.22
C MET A 1 33.01 -3.89 -9.79
N LYS A 2 32.05 -4.53 -9.11
CA LYS A 2 31.42 -5.76 -9.64
C LYS A 2 30.49 -5.40 -10.79
N ASP A 3 30.70 -6.01 -11.95
CA ASP A 3 29.81 -5.93 -13.10
C ASP A 3 28.38 -6.29 -12.69
N LYS A 4 27.48 -5.30 -12.70
CA LYS A 4 26.05 -5.55 -12.54
C LYS A 4 25.57 -6.21 -13.84
N LYS A 5 25.48 -7.55 -13.86
CA LYS A 5 24.83 -8.32 -14.93
C LYS A 5 23.53 -7.61 -15.34
N LYS A 6 23.38 -7.28 -16.63
CA LYS A 6 22.13 -6.68 -17.15
C LYS A 6 20.97 -7.63 -16.85
N ARG A 7 19.94 -7.13 -16.14
CA ARG A 7 18.71 -7.85 -15.85
C ARG A 7 18.04 -8.29 -17.16
N SER A 8 17.50 -9.51 -17.21
CA SER A 8 16.73 -9.98 -18.36
C SER A 8 15.43 -9.18 -18.51
N LEU A 9 14.81 -9.18 -19.70
CA LEU A 9 13.52 -8.52 -19.90
C LEU A 9 12.46 -9.06 -18.91
N GLY A 10 12.41 -10.38 -18.71
CA GLY A 10 11.49 -10.99 -17.76
C GLY A 10 11.74 -10.62 -16.29
N GLN A 11 12.98 -10.37 -15.90
CA GLN A 11 13.28 -9.80 -14.57
C GLN A 11 12.78 -8.36 -14.46
N ARG A 12 13.03 -7.54 -15.48
CA ARG A 12 12.55 -6.14 -15.48
C ARG A 12 11.04 -6.04 -15.43
N VAL A 13 10.31 -6.91 -16.14
CA VAL A 13 8.84 -6.95 -16.11
C VAL A 13 8.35 -7.29 -14.71
N ARG A 14 8.92 -8.30 -14.07
CA ARG A 14 8.55 -8.67 -12.69
C ARG A 14 8.82 -7.54 -11.70
N ASP A 15 10.04 -6.99 -11.72
CA ASP A 15 10.45 -5.91 -10.81
C ASP A 15 9.64 -4.60 -11.00
N THR A 16 8.93 -4.44 -12.12
CA THR A 16 8.18 -3.21 -12.45
C THR A 16 6.67 -3.38 -12.24
N PHE A 17 6.12 -4.55 -12.56
CA PHE A 17 4.67 -4.76 -12.64
C PHE A 17 4.12 -5.72 -11.59
N TYR A 18 4.98 -6.36 -10.79
CA TYR A 18 4.54 -7.22 -9.69
C TYR A 18 4.88 -6.55 -8.36
N PRO A 19 3.95 -6.63 -7.39
CA PRO A 19 4.23 -6.10 -6.07
C PRO A 19 5.30 -6.96 -5.36
N ASP A 20 6.07 -6.34 -4.48
CA ASP A 20 7.02 -7.04 -3.61
C ASP A 20 6.31 -7.97 -2.61
N MET A 21 5.02 -7.72 -2.33
CA MET A 21 4.23 -8.48 -1.38
C MET A 21 2.75 -8.53 -1.81
N ILE A 22 2.12 -9.69 -1.67
CA ILE A 22 0.68 -9.90 -1.83
C ILE A 22 0.16 -10.44 -0.50
N VAL A 23 -0.82 -9.76 0.08
CA VAL A 23 -1.45 -10.11 1.36
C VAL A 23 -2.97 -10.20 1.18
N PRO A 24 -3.68 -10.97 2.03
CA PRO A 24 -5.13 -11.10 1.93
C PRO A 24 -5.89 -9.81 2.26
N SER A 25 -5.31 -8.93 3.08
CA SER A 25 -5.94 -7.70 3.55
C SER A 25 -4.89 -6.70 4.09
N PRO A 26 -5.17 -5.38 4.10
CA PRO A 26 -4.26 -4.36 4.60
C PRO A 26 -3.81 -4.54 6.07
N ASP A 27 -4.66 -5.09 6.93
CA ASP A 27 -4.33 -5.35 8.34
C ASP A 27 -3.30 -6.48 8.55
N ALA A 28 -3.03 -7.29 7.52
CA ALA A 28 -1.96 -8.28 7.53
C ALA A 28 -0.56 -7.66 7.32
N ILE A 29 -0.48 -6.36 7.00
CA ILE A 29 0.78 -5.67 6.75
C ILE A 29 1.46 -5.28 8.08
N ASP A 30 2.73 -5.66 8.25
CA ASP A 30 3.57 -5.14 9.34
C ASP A 30 4.07 -3.73 9.00
N TYR A 31 3.23 -2.74 9.26
CA TYR A 31 3.55 -1.33 9.06
C TYR A 31 4.78 -0.88 9.86
N GLY A 32 5.01 -1.46 11.05
CA GLY A 32 6.18 -1.16 11.86
C GLY A 32 7.48 -1.58 11.17
N ARG A 33 7.48 -2.73 10.48
CA ARG A 33 8.60 -3.14 9.62
C ARG A 33 8.81 -2.17 8.47
N LEU A 34 7.76 -1.70 7.81
CA LEU A 34 7.89 -0.72 6.73
C LEU A 34 8.53 0.58 7.24
N ALA A 35 8.12 1.08 8.41
CA ALA A 35 8.75 2.23 9.04
C ALA A 35 10.25 2.02 9.32
N ARG A 36 10.62 0.85 9.84
CA ARG A 36 12.03 0.46 10.07
C ARG A 36 12.85 0.34 8.78
N LEU A 37 12.21 -0.01 7.66
CA LEU A 37 12.84 -0.04 6.33
C LEU A 37 13.02 1.36 5.73
N GLY A 38 12.55 2.42 6.39
CA GLY A 38 12.72 3.80 5.96
C GLY A 38 11.51 4.37 5.23
N CYS A 39 10.41 3.62 5.10
CA CYS A 39 9.15 4.16 4.59
C CYS A 39 8.63 5.26 5.52
N ARG A 40 7.91 6.24 4.95
CA ARG A 40 7.33 7.38 5.68
C ARG A 40 5.86 7.62 5.38
N ILE A 41 5.40 7.18 4.21
CA ILE A 41 4.04 7.38 3.72
C ILE A 41 3.48 6.01 3.33
N VAL A 42 2.19 5.82 3.58
CA VAL A 42 1.41 4.71 3.03
C VAL A 42 0.29 5.32 2.19
N LEU A 43 0.32 5.05 0.89
CA LEU A 43 -0.80 5.36 -0.01
C LEU A 43 -1.84 4.26 0.16
N LEU A 44 -3.04 4.66 0.58
CA LEU A 44 -4.17 3.77 0.80
C LEU A 44 -5.18 3.99 -0.30
N ASP A 45 -5.40 2.96 -1.11
CA ASP A 45 -6.50 2.90 -2.07
C ASP A 45 -7.85 2.73 -1.34
N ILE A 46 -8.96 3.10 -1.98
CA ILE A 46 -10.30 3.02 -1.39
C ILE A 46 -11.03 1.75 -1.86
N ASP A 47 -11.35 1.69 -3.15
CA ASP A 47 -12.33 0.73 -3.68
C ASP A 47 -11.78 -0.71 -3.64
N ASN A 48 -12.46 -1.57 -2.88
CA ASN A 48 -12.08 -2.95 -2.57
C ASN A 48 -10.76 -3.11 -1.79
N THR A 49 -10.20 -2.00 -1.27
CA THR A 49 -9.04 -2.01 -0.39
C THR A 49 -9.44 -1.61 1.04
N LEU A 50 -9.96 -0.39 1.23
CA LEU A 50 -10.45 0.09 2.52
C LEU A 50 -11.97 -0.03 2.67
N ALA A 51 -12.71 -0.03 1.56
CA ALA A 51 -14.16 -0.15 1.56
C ALA A 51 -14.63 -0.88 0.30
N PRO A 52 -15.77 -1.60 0.34
CA PRO A 52 -16.38 -2.16 -0.87
C PRO A 52 -16.62 -1.07 -1.92
N HIS A 53 -16.49 -1.42 -3.20
CA HIS A 53 -16.73 -0.47 -4.29
C HIS A 53 -18.12 0.17 -4.20
N GLY A 54 -18.19 1.48 -4.47
CA GLY A 54 -19.43 2.26 -4.44
C GLY A 54 -19.86 2.73 -3.05
N THR A 55 -19.10 2.37 -2.00
CA THR A 55 -19.34 2.92 -0.66
C THR A 55 -18.96 4.40 -0.63
N ARG A 56 -19.79 5.21 0.04
CA ARG A 56 -19.61 6.67 0.19
C ARG A 56 -18.93 7.09 1.48
N GLU A 57 -18.77 6.18 2.44
CA GLU A 57 -18.21 6.48 3.75
C GLU A 57 -17.28 5.37 4.21
N GLY A 58 -16.21 5.73 4.91
CA GLY A 58 -15.32 4.77 5.56
C GLY A 58 -15.95 4.16 6.82
N ASP A 59 -15.84 2.84 6.95
CA ASP A 59 -16.35 2.09 8.09
C ASP A 59 -15.30 1.94 9.23
N ALA A 60 -15.60 1.09 10.20
CA ALA A 60 -14.68 0.79 11.29
C ALA A 60 -13.37 0.12 10.82
N PHE A 61 -13.42 -0.64 9.72
CA PHE A 61 -12.25 -1.27 9.15
C PHE A 61 -11.31 -0.22 8.55
N ALA A 62 -11.83 0.69 7.72
CA ALA A 62 -11.02 1.78 7.14
C ALA A 62 -10.33 2.62 8.23
N ARG A 63 -11.07 2.99 9.29
CA ARG A 63 -10.52 3.74 10.44
C ARG A 63 -9.41 2.97 11.16
N ARG A 64 -9.57 1.66 11.32
CA ARG A 64 -8.55 0.79 11.95
C ARG A 64 -7.27 0.78 11.13
N ILE A 65 -7.35 0.64 9.80
CA ILE A 65 -6.15 0.65 8.95
C ILE A 65 -5.41 1.99 9.05
N VAL A 66 -6.13 3.10 9.00
CA VAL A 66 -5.54 4.44 9.17
C VAL A 66 -4.84 4.56 10.53
N ALA A 67 -5.46 4.09 11.61
CA ALA A 67 -4.86 4.09 12.94
C ALA A 67 -3.59 3.23 13.00
N MET A 68 -3.60 2.00 12.46
CA MET A 68 -2.43 1.12 12.43
C MET A 68 -1.24 1.76 11.70
N VAL A 69 -1.48 2.48 10.61
CA VAL A 69 -0.44 3.23 9.88
C VAL A 69 0.13 4.36 10.74
N GLN A 70 -0.73 5.14 11.39
CA GLN A 70 -0.32 6.25 12.26
C GLN A 70 0.46 5.76 13.50
N GLU A 71 -0.02 4.71 14.15
CA GLU A 71 0.62 4.07 15.32
C GLU A 71 2.00 3.50 14.97
N ALA A 72 2.19 3.03 13.72
CA ALA A 72 3.49 2.62 13.21
C ALA A 72 4.46 3.78 12.90
N GLY A 73 4.03 5.04 13.07
CA GLY A 73 4.83 6.23 12.78
C GLY A 73 4.90 6.59 11.30
N LEU A 74 3.91 6.15 10.51
CA LEU A 74 3.79 6.44 9.07
C LEU A 74 2.65 7.44 8.83
N LEU A 75 2.74 8.21 7.76
CA LEU A 75 1.69 9.11 7.30
C LEU A 75 0.72 8.34 6.37
N PRO A 76 -0.54 8.10 6.77
CA PRO A 76 -1.55 7.58 5.85
C PRO A 76 -1.98 8.68 4.88
N VAL A 77 -2.06 8.33 3.60
CA VAL A 77 -2.59 9.19 2.54
C VAL A 77 -3.61 8.40 1.76
N ILE A 78 -4.86 8.86 1.74
CA ILE A 78 -5.91 8.26 0.94
C ILE A 78 -5.72 8.71 -0.51
N ALA A 79 -5.68 7.74 -1.43
CA ALA A 79 -5.57 7.96 -2.86
C ALA A 79 -6.71 7.24 -3.58
N SER A 80 -7.49 7.95 -4.38
CA SER A 80 -8.58 7.38 -5.15
C SER A 80 -8.53 7.81 -6.60
N ASN A 81 -8.95 6.92 -7.48
CA ASN A 81 -9.19 7.23 -8.89
C ASN A 81 -10.63 7.70 -9.15
N ALA A 82 -11.46 7.84 -8.10
CA ALA A 82 -12.82 8.35 -8.23
C ALA A 82 -12.79 9.80 -8.77
N LYS A 83 -13.72 10.09 -9.69
CA LYS A 83 -13.89 11.43 -10.27
C LYS A 83 -14.74 12.36 -9.41
N GLU A 84 -15.40 11.80 -8.40
CA GLU A 84 -16.29 12.47 -7.46
C GLU A 84 -15.79 12.22 -6.04
N ASP A 85 -16.11 13.14 -5.14
CA ASP A 85 -15.69 13.07 -3.74
C ASP A 85 -16.26 11.80 -3.07
N ARG A 86 -15.41 11.21 -2.22
CA ARG A 86 -15.66 10.01 -1.42
C ARG A 86 -15.41 10.33 0.05
#